data_AF-C6GGD6-F1
#
_entry.id   AF-C6GGD6-F1
#
_cell.length_a   1.000
_cell.length_b   1.000
_cell.length_c   1.000
_cell.angle_alpha   90.00
_cell.angle_beta   90.00
_cell.angle_gamma   90.00
#
_symmetry.space_group_name_H-M   'P 1'
#
loop_
_entity.id
_entity.type
_entity.pdbx_description
1 polymer ?
#
loop_
_entity_poly.entity_id
_entity_poly.type
_entity_poly.pdbx_seq_one_letter_code
_entity_poly.pdbx_strand_id
1 'polypeptide(L)'
;YKSFSDIIEGKEGRFRENLLGKRVDYSGRSVIVVGPSLPLHQCGLPREMAIELFQAFVIRGLIGRHLAPNLRAAKSMIQNKESIIWKVLQEVIQGHPVLLNRAPTLHRLGIQAFQPILIEGRAIRLHPLVCGG
;
A
#
# COMPACT_ATOMS: atom_id res chain seq x y z
N TYR A 1 -20.04 27.00 21.04
CA TYR A 1 -18.60 27.34 20.97
C TYR A 1 -17.83 26.22 21.64
N LYS A 2 -16.79 25.65 21.01
CA LYS A 2 -15.86 24.73 21.70
C LYS A 2 -14.87 25.59 22.48
N SER A 3 -14.62 25.25 23.74
CA SER A 3 -13.60 25.91 24.55
C SER A 3 -12.20 25.53 24.06
N PHE A 4 -11.18 26.28 24.50
CA PHE A 4 -9.79 25.94 24.19
C PHE A 4 -9.43 24.54 24.72
N SER A 5 -9.93 24.18 25.90
CA SER A 5 -9.75 22.84 26.49
C SER A 5 -10.39 21.75 25.64
N ASP A 6 -11.59 21.98 25.09
CA ASP A 6 -12.28 21.01 24.21
C ASP A 6 -11.55 20.76 22.88
N ILE A 7 -10.72 21.70 22.45
CA ILE A 7 -9.90 21.56 21.24
C ILE A 7 -8.67 20.67 21.51
N ILE A 8 -8.22 20.59 22.75
CA ILE A 8 -6.98 19.91 23.15
C ILE A 8 -7.27 18.50 23.67
N GLU A 9 -8.29 18.36 24.50
CA GLU A 9 -8.58 17.15 25.27
C GLU A 9 -9.56 16.21 24.56
N GLY A 10 -9.63 14.97 25.04
CA GLY A 10 -10.55 13.96 24.52
C GLY A 10 -10.06 13.27 23.24
N LYS A 11 -10.91 12.38 22.70
CA LYS A 11 -10.58 11.53 21.54
C LYS A 11 -10.46 12.32 20.23
N GLU A 12 -11.29 13.35 20.07
CA GLU A 12 -11.26 14.32 18.95
C GLU A 12 -10.39 15.55 19.27
N GLY A 13 -9.68 15.53 20.40
CA GLY A 13 -8.74 16.57 20.75
C GLY A 13 -7.50 16.52 19.86
N ARG A 14 -6.89 17.67 19.60
CA ARG A 14 -5.74 17.79 18.68
C ARG A 14 -4.58 16.84 18.99
N PHE A 15 -4.34 16.52 20.27
CA PHE A 15 -3.26 15.59 20.62
C PHE A 15 -3.53 14.17 20.11
N ARG A 16 -4.74 13.64 20.33
CA ARG A 16 -5.04 12.24 19.98
C ARG A 16 -5.36 12.07 18.51
N GLU A 17 -6.08 13.01 17.91
CA GLU A 17 -6.52 12.89 16.52
C GLU A 17 -5.47 13.35 15.51
N ASN A 18 -4.67 14.37 15.85
CA ASN A 18 -3.81 15.04 14.86
C ASN A 18 -2.31 14.89 15.16
N LEU A 19 -1.91 14.63 16.40
CA LEU A 19 -0.49 14.48 16.73
C LEU A 19 -0.07 13.01 16.82
N LEU A 20 -0.85 12.18 17.52
CA LEU A 20 -0.53 10.76 17.73
C LEU A 20 -0.98 9.85 16.58
N GLY A 21 -2.10 10.17 15.93
CA GLY A 21 -2.56 9.53 14.70
C GLY A 21 -2.60 10.53 13.56
N LYS A 22 -2.21 10.13 12.36
CA LYS A 22 -2.35 10.97 11.15
C LYS A 22 -2.73 10.10 9.96
N ARG A 23 -3.42 10.71 8.99
CA ARG A 23 -3.55 10.13 7.66
C ARG A 23 -2.18 10.18 6.98
N VAL A 24 -1.86 9.12 6.25
CA VAL A 24 -0.57 8.95 5.58
C VAL A 24 -0.77 8.66 4.10
N ASP A 25 0.09 9.25 3.27
CA ASP A 25 0.15 8.96 1.84
C ASP A 25 0.75 7.57 1.60
N TYR A 26 0.66 7.08 0.35
CA TYR A 26 1.15 5.76 -0.06
C TYR A 26 0.57 4.62 0.79
N SER A 27 -0.71 4.74 1.14
CA SER A 27 -1.45 3.74 1.92
C SER A 27 -2.75 3.33 1.20
N GLY A 28 -3.21 2.11 1.49
CA GLY A 28 -4.41 1.53 0.89
C GLY A 28 -5.10 0.55 1.83
N ARG A 29 -6.36 0.23 1.53
CA ARG A 29 -7.15 -0.76 2.26
C ARG A 29 -7.95 -1.60 1.27
N SER A 30 -8.01 -2.90 1.50
CA SER A 30 -8.93 -3.80 0.81
C SER A 30 -9.33 -4.97 1.72
N VAL A 31 -10.29 -5.77 1.25
CA VAL A 31 -10.70 -7.04 1.86
C VAL A 31 -9.54 -8.02 1.79
N ILE A 32 -9.39 -8.85 2.83
CA ILE A 32 -8.38 -9.91 2.89
C ILE A 32 -9.06 -11.24 2.54
N VAL A 33 -8.42 -12.02 1.68
CA VAL A 33 -8.79 -13.39 1.31
C VAL A 33 -7.63 -14.32 1.64
N VAL A 34 -7.92 -15.59 1.91
CA VAL A 34 -6.88 -16.59 2.21
C VAL A 34 -6.01 -16.86 0.98
N GLY A 35 -4.69 -16.88 1.18
CA GLY A 35 -3.68 -17.24 0.17
C GLY A 35 -2.85 -18.44 0.62
N PRO A 36 -3.39 -19.68 0.57
CA PRO A 36 -2.74 -20.85 1.16
C PRO A 36 -1.47 -21.29 0.40
N SER A 37 -1.33 -20.89 -0.87
CA SER A 37 -0.16 -21.20 -1.70
C SER A 37 0.99 -20.20 -1.55
N LEU A 38 0.80 -19.13 -0.77
CA LEU A 38 1.84 -18.13 -0.55
C LEU A 38 2.89 -18.68 0.43
N PRO A 39 4.17 -18.29 0.29
CA PRO A 39 5.14 -18.39 1.37
C PRO A 39 4.79 -17.45 2.53
N LEU A 40 5.26 -17.77 3.75
CA LEU A 40 4.95 -16.99 4.96
C LEU A 40 5.36 -15.51 4.87
N HIS A 41 6.44 -15.21 4.14
CA HIS A 41 6.99 -13.85 4.00
C HIS A 41 6.33 -13.05 2.86
N GLN A 42 5.34 -13.62 2.15
CA GLN A 42 4.72 -12.99 0.98
C GLN A 42 3.26 -12.65 1.22
N CYS A 43 2.78 -11.65 0.47
CA CYS A 43 1.36 -11.33 0.38
C CYS A 43 0.96 -11.09 -1.07
N GLY A 44 -0.28 -11.42 -1.43
CA GLY A 44 -0.83 -11.07 -2.73
C GLY A 44 -1.38 -9.65 -2.72
N LEU A 45 -0.81 -8.77 -3.53
CA LEU A 45 -1.22 -7.38 -3.69
C LEU A 45 -1.95 -7.20 -5.02
N PRO A 46 -3.20 -6.70 -5.03
CA PRO A 46 -3.94 -6.39 -6.25
C PRO A 46 -3.16 -5.43 -7.15
N ARG A 47 -3.13 -5.75 -8.45
CA ARG A 47 -2.46 -4.93 -9.47
C ARG A 47 -2.83 -3.45 -9.47
N GLU A 48 -4.13 -3.15 -9.40
CA GLU A 48 -4.61 -1.75 -9.38
C GLU A 48 -4.13 -1.01 -8.13
N MET A 49 -4.18 -1.65 -6.97
CA MET A 49 -3.67 -1.08 -5.72
C MET A 49 -2.14 -0.87 -5.78
N ALA A 50 -1.41 -1.84 -6.35
CA ALA A 50 0.03 -1.75 -6.49
C ALA A 50 0.46 -0.58 -7.40
N ILE A 51 -0.23 -0.34 -8.51
CA ILE A 51 0.06 0.81 -9.38
C ILE A 51 -0.05 2.12 -8.60
N GLU A 52 -1.12 2.32 -7.82
CA GLU A 52 -1.34 3.55 -7.07
C GLU A 52 -0.28 3.73 -5.97
N LEU A 53 0.01 2.68 -5.20
CA LEU A 53 0.99 2.73 -4.12
C LEU A 53 2.42 3.01 -4.63
N PHE A 54 2.78 2.44 -5.78
CA PHE A 54 4.13 2.52 -6.34
C PHE A 54 4.24 3.52 -7.51
N GLN A 55 3.22 4.36 -7.75
CA GLN A 55 3.12 5.20 -8.94
C GLN A 55 4.38 6.06 -9.18
N ALA A 56 4.91 6.69 -8.13
CA ALA A 56 6.12 7.50 -8.21
C ALA A 56 7.34 6.69 -8.67
N PHE A 57 7.50 5.47 -8.18
CA PHE A 57 8.59 4.56 -8.55
C PHE A 57 8.43 4.03 -9.97
N VAL A 58 7.22 3.71 -10.39
CA VAL A 58 6.91 3.29 -11.77
C VAL A 58 7.22 4.42 -12.75
N ILE A 59 6.79 5.65 -12.46
CA ILE A 59 7.11 6.83 -13.28
C ILE A 59 8.62 7.02 -13.40
N ARG A 60 9.35 6.94 -12.28
CA ARG A 60 10.81 7.04 -12.27
C ARG A 60 11.44 5.93 -13.12
N GLY A 61 10.95 4.70 -13.03
CA GLY A 61 11.40 3.57 -13.83
C GLY A 61 11.15 3.74 -15.33
N LEU A 62 9.98 4.27 -15.72
CA LEU A 62 9.64 4.53 -17.11
C LEU A 62 10.55 5.60 -17.75
N ILE A 63 10.77 6.71 -17.04
CA ILE A 63 11.62 7.80 -17.53
C ILE A 63 13.10 7.35 -17.56
N GLY A 64 13.57 6.69 -16.50
CA GLY A 64 14.96 6.24 -16.39
C GLY A 64 15.37 5.19 -17.43
N ARG A 65 14.41 4.50 -18.04
CA ARG A 65 14.63 3.52 -19.12
C ARG A 65 14.34 4.08 -20.51
N HIS A 66 14.05 5.38 -20.62
CA HIS A 66 13.63 6.03 -21.87
C HIS A 66 12.37 5.43 -22.49
N LEU A 67 11.51 4.77 -21.69
CA LEU A 67 10.20 4.28 -22.13
C LEU A 67 9.16 5.40 -22.16
N ALA A 68 9.35 6.42 -21.34
CA ALA A 68 8.56 7.64 -21.34
C ALA A 68 9.49 8.88 -21.45
N PRO A 69 9.20 9.84 -22.33
CA PRO A 69 10.05 11.02 -22.50
C PRO A 69 9.96 12.01 -21.32
N ASN A 70 8.84 12.03 -20.59
CA ASN A 70 8.61 12.95 -19.47
C ASN A 70 7.51 12.44 -18.52
N LEU A 71 7.31 13.18 -17.42
CA LEU A 71 6.31 12.87 -16.39
C LEU A 71 4.88 12.78 -16.94
N ARG A 72 4.49 13.68 -17.85
CA ARG A 72 3.13 13.70 -18.40
C ARG A 72 2.86 12.47 -19.26
N ALA A 73 3.83 12.10 -20.11
CA ALA A 73 3.76 10.87 -20.91
C ALA A 73 3.70 9.63 -20.01
N ALA A 74 4.57 9.52 -19.00
CA ALA A 74 4.56 8.39 -18.07
C ALA A 74 3.21 8.25 -17.34
N LYS A 75 2.62 9.37 -16.87
CA LYS A 75 1.28 9.36 -16.26
C LYS A 75 0.20 8.90 -17.25
N SER A 76 0.26 9.35 -18.50
CA SER A 76 -0.68 8.95 -19.55
C SER A 76 -0.57 7.45 -19.86
N MET A 77 0.65 6.90 -19.95
CA MET A 77 0.85 5.46 -20.12
C MET A 77 0.17 4.69 -18.98
N ILE A 78 0.38 5.12 -17.73
CA ILE A 78 -0.21 4.49 -16.53
C ILE A 78 -1.74 4.49 -16.58
N GLN A 79 -2.34 5.63 -16.95
CA GLN A 79 -3.79 5.76 -17.09
C GLN A 79 -4.34 4.85 -18.20
N ASN A 80 -3.61 4.71 -19.30
CA ASN A 80 -3.97 3.85 -20.43
C ASN A 80 -3.72 2.36 -20.15
N LYS A 81 -3.17 2.00 -18.98
CA LYS A 81 -2.87 0.62 -18.57
C LYS A 81 -2.03 -0.15 -19.59
N GLU A 82 -1.07 0.52 -20.22
CA GLU A 82 -0.17 -0.10 -21.21
C GLU A 82 0.55 -1.33 -20.62
N SER A 83 0.73 -2.36 -21.44
CA SER A 83 1.27 -3.66 -21.00
C SER A 83 2.66 -3.57 -20.36
N ILE A 84 3.48 -2.62 -20.82
CA ILE A 84 4.85 -2.40 -20.32
C ILE A 84 4.88 -2.01 -18.83
N ILE A 85 3.82 -1.38 -18.32
CA ILE A 85 3.75 -0.93 -16.92
C ILE A 85 3.78 -2.11 -15.96
N TRP A 86 3.15 -3.23 -16.31
CA TRP A 86 3.14 -4.41 -15.46
C TRP A 86 4.54 -4.99 -15.26
N LYS A 87 5.35 -4.97 -16.32
CA LYS A 87 6.75 -5.39 -16.25
C LYS A 87 7.56 -4.45 -15.36
N VAL A 88 7.44 -3.13 -15.56
CA VAL A 88 8.14 -2.14 -14.74
C VAL A 88 7.69 -2.23 -13.27
N LEU A 89 6.40 -2.38 -13.02
CA LEU A 89 5.84 -2.52 -11.68
C LEU A 89 6.36 -3.77 -10.96
N GLN A 90 6.43 -4.91 -11.65
CA GLN A 90 6.93 -6.15 -11.08
C GLN A 90 8.40 -6.02 -10.66
N GLU A 91 9.21 -5.36 -11.47
CA GLU A 91 10.61 -5.07 -11.14
C GLU A 91 10.73 -4.05 -9.99
N VAL A 92 9.87 -3.02 -9.96
CA VAL A 92 9.81 -2.06 -8.87
C VAL A 92 9.41 -2.72 -7.55
N ILE A 93 8.52 -3.72 -7.55
CA ILE A 93 8.06 -4.36 -6.31
C ILE A 93 9.08 -5.35 -5.73
N GLN A 94 9.95 -5.89 -6.59
CA GLN A 94 10.96 -6.86 -6.16
C GLN A 94 11.91 -6.24 -5.13
N GLY A 95 11.97 -6.83 -3.93
CA GLY A 95 12.82 -6.34 -2.84
C GLY A 95 12.25 -5.12 -2.08
N HIS A 96 11.03 -4.66 -2.39
CA HIS A 96 10.35 -3.60 -1.66
C HIS A 96 9.19 -4.18 -0.83
N PRO A 97 9.40 -4.44 0.48
CA PRO A 97 8.35 -4.97 1.33
C PRO A 97 7.25 -3.94 1.59
N VAL A 98 6.02 -4.41 1.80
CA VAL A 98 4.87 -3.61 2.22
C VAL A 98 4.45 -3.97 3.63
N LEU A 99 3.90 -2.99 4.36
CA LEU A 99 3.34 -3.22 5.69
C LEU A 99 1.84 -3.51 5.57
N LEU A 100 1.42 -4.64 6.14
CA LEU A 100 0.01 -4.96 6.34
C LEU A 100 -0.36 -4.74 7.80
N ASN A 101 -1.51 -4.11 8.03
CA ASN A 101 -2.05 -3.82 9.34
C ASN A 101 -3.54 -4.20 9.38
N ARG A 102 -3.99 -4.84 10.46
CA ARG A 102 -5.41 -5.09 10.74
C ARG A 102 -5.79 -4.43 12.06
N ALA A 103 -6.76 -3.52 12.00
CA ALA A 103 -7.34 -2.93 13.20
C ALA A 103 -8.32 -3.92 13.88
N PRO A 104 -8.40 -3.95 15.23
CA PRO A 104 -7.57 -3.19 16.18
C PRO A 104 -6.16 -3.78 16.34
N THR A 105 -5.14 -2.91 16.45
CA THR A 105 -3.75 -3.33 16.65
C THR A 105 -3.46 -3.43 18.17
N LEU A 106 -3.59 -4.64 18.73
CA LEU A 106 -3.40 -4.87 20.18
C LEU A 106 -1.93 -5.01 20.60
N HIS A 107 -1.10 -5.50 19.69
CA HIS A 107 0.32 -5.73 19.93
C HIS A 107 1.11 -5.57 18.63
N ARG A 108 2.44 -5.57 18.73
CA ARG A 108 3.35 -5.34 17.59
C ARG A 108 3.10 -6.24 16.37
N LEU A 109 2.65 -7.48 16.56
CA LEU A 109 2.40 -8.42 15.45
C LEU A 109 1.15 -8.07 14.62
N GLY A 110 0.33 -7.10 15.04
CA GLY A 110 -0.79 -6.60 14.24
C GLY A 110 -0.34 -5.78 13.02
N ILE A 111 0.95 -5.44 12.94
CA ILE A 111 1.60 -4.83 11.78
C ILE A 111 2.79 -5.71 11.38
N GLN A 112 2.81 -6.19 10.15
CA GLN A 112 3.88 -7.06 9.64
C GLN A 112 4.27 -6.69 8.22
N ALA A 113 5.53 -6.93 7.88
CA ALA A 113 6.09 -6.67 6.56
C ALA A 113 6.05 -7.93 5.68
N PHE A 114 5.69 -7.77 4.41
CA PHE A 114 5.62 -8.85 3.44
C PHE A 114 6.20 -8.42 2.09
N GLN A 115 6.83 -9.35 1.39
CA GLN A 115 7.18 -9.17 -0.02
C GLN A 115 5.89 -9.28 -0.86
N PRO A 116 5.49 -8.24 -1.62
CA PRO A 116 4.28 -8.33 -2.43
C PRO A 116 4.51 -9.20 -3.65
N ILE A 117 3.49 -9.96 -4.02
CA ILE A 117 3.33 -10.55 -5.35
C ILE A 117 2.09 -9.97 -6.02
N LEU A 118 2.19 -9.65 -7.31
CA LEU A 118 1.06 -9.10 -8.05
C LEU A 118 0.01 -10.18 -8.31
N ILE A 119 -1.24 -9.90 -7.96
CA ILE A 119 -2.38 -10.80 -8.20
C ILE A 119 -3.50 -10.11 -8.96
N GLU A 120 -4.32 -10.91 -9.61
CA GLU A 120 -5.59 -10.48 -10.20
C GLU A 120 -6.66 -10.29 -9.12
N GLY A 121 -7.67 -9.49 -9.45
CA GLY A 121 -8.78 -9.16 -8.55
C GLY A 121 -8.50 -7.94 -7.69
N ARG A 122 -9.30 -7.76 -6.63
CA ARG A 122 -9.26 -6.56 -5.76
C ARG A 122 -8.93 -6.85 -4.30
N ALA A 123 -8.92 -8.12 -3.88
CA ALA A 123 -8.68 -8.51 -2.49
C ALA A 123 -7.19 -8.81 -2.25
N ILE A 124 -6.68 -8.44 -1.07
CA ILE A 124 -5.34 -8.79 -0.62
C ILE A 124 -5.34 -10.26 -0.22
N ARG A 125 -4.36 -11.04 -0.68
CA ARG A 125 -4.20 -12.43 -0.24
C ARG A 125 -3.19 -12.51 0.89
N LEU A 126 -3.56 -13.14 1.99
CA LEU A 126 -2.69 -13.30 3.16
C LEU A 126 -2.51 -14.77 3.52
N HIS A 127 -1.32 -15.10 4.02
CA HIS A 127 -0.99 -16.43 4.49
C HIS A 127 -1.85 -16.81 5.72
N PRO A 128 -2.47 -18.01 5.76
CA PRO A 128 -3.35 -18.39 6.86
C PRO A 128 -2.66 -18.44 8.23
N LEU A 129 -1.38 -18.84 8.31
CA LEU A 129 -0.62 -18.90 9.58
C LEU A 129 -0.39 -17.53 10.24
N VAL A 130 -0.59 -16.42 9.54
CA VAL A 130 -0.47 -15.08 10.11
C VAL A 130 -1.75 -14.66 10.84
N CYS A 131 -2.88 -15.31 10.55
CA CYS A 131 -4.19 -14.93 11.08
C CYS A 131 -4.44 -15.33 12.55
N GLY A 132 -3.52 -16.06 13.18
CA GLY A 132 -3.63 -16.50 14.59
C GLY A 132 -3.06 -15.51 15.61
N GLY A 133 -2.38 -14.46 15.15
CA GLY A 133 -1.94 -13.34 15.98
C GLY A 133 -2.95 -12.20 16.02
#